data_AF-A0A820E4Y1-F1
#
_entry.id   AF-A0A820E4Y1-F1
#
_cell.length_a   1.000
_cell.length_b   1.000
_cell.length_c   1.000
_cell.angle_alpha   90.00
_cell.angle_beta   90.00
_cell.angle_gamma   90.00
#
_symmetry.space_group_name_H-M   'P 1'
#
loop_
_entity.id
_entity.type
_entity.pdbx_description
1 polymer ?
#
loop_
_entity_poly.entity_id
_entity_poly.type
_entity_poly.pdbx_seq_one_letter_code
_entity_poly.pdbx_strand_id
1 'polypeptide(L)'
;MTLNVTENLLECQKFDGPDILSRHLYTRECEIGEITKYIYQELIKRNSSQSTLTLENFCFDQSMIDEIVKLADKKFDGHTAACSPAQRSYPLAFCQYISDDDLFDFTMLEAKLTHYSPIAGQVAVFTTPRLHNDIQNVLLCHRRYVYPDVKARVVYAPTVLNDALYFVGGWENTTQVTANAHRKDKYYCAPIVGILAGARCEISEET
;
A
#
# COMPACT_ATOMS: atom_id res chain seq x y z
N MET A 1 -19.55 -17.60 1.74
CA MET A 1 -20.12 -16.31 1.31
C MET A 1 -19.77 -16.16 -0.16
N THR A 2 -20.75 -15.94 -1.04
CA THR A 2 -20.48 -15.74 -2.48
C THR A 2 -20.02 -14.29 -2.66
N LEU A 3 -18.83 -14.08 -3.21
CA LEU A 3 -18.31 -12.74 -3.44
C LEU A 3 -18.67 -12.34 -4.87
N ASN A 4 -19.53 -11.35 -5.03
CA ASN A 4 -19.73 -10.76 -6.34
C ASN A 4 -18.74 -9.62 -6.53
N VAL A 5 -17.59 -9.87 -7.17
CA VAL A 5 -16.59 -8.82 -7.41
C VAL A 5 -17.06 -7.72 -8.37
N THR A 6 -18.28 -7.81 -8.92
CA THR A 6 -18.95 -6.73 -9.64
C THR A 6 -19.79 -5.82 -8.74
N GLU A 7 -20.08 -6.24 -7.50
CA GLU A 7 -20.77 -5.38 -6.53
C GLU A 7 -19.92 -4.17 -6.16
N ASN A 8 -20.57 -3.03 -6.02
CA ASN A 8 -19.92 -1.79 -5.65
C ASN A 8 -19.61 -1.79 -4.14
N LEU A 9 -18.32 -1.79 -3.78
CA LEU A 9 -17.87 -1.67 -2.38
C LEU A 9 -18.39 -0.42 -1.67
N LEU A 10 -18.73 0.65 -2.41
CA LEU A 10 -19.32 1.86 -1.85
C LEU A 10 -20.73 1.62 -1.29
N GLU A 11 -21.49 0.70 -1.87
CA GLU A 11 -22.84 0.35 -1.39
C GLU A 11 -22.79 -0.50 -0.12
N CYS A 12 -21.73 -1.32 0.03
CA CYS A 12 -21.57 -2.17 1.20
C CYS A 12 -21.12 -1.39 2.45
N GLN A 13 -20.57 -0.17 2.29
CA GLN A 13 -20.08 0.70 3.37
C GLN A 13 -19.23 -0.03 4.43
N LYS A 14 -18.45 -1.04 4.00
CA LYS A 14 -17.61 -1.84 4.88
C LYS A 14 -16.23 -2.03 4.28
N PHE A 15 -15.22 -2.03 5.14
CA PHE A 15 -13.91 -2.55 4.79
C PHE A 15 -13.92 -4.06 4.97
N ASP A 16 -13.62 -4.79 3.90
CA ASP A 16 -13.54 -6.25 3.89
C ASP A 16 -12.20 -6.62 3.24
N GLY A 17 -11.17 -6.82 4.06
CA GLY A 17 -9.81 -7.09 3.60
C GLY A 17 -9.72 -8.27 2.63
N PRO A 18 -10.35 -9.42 2.94
CA PRO A 18 -10.45 -10.54 2.02
C PRO A 18 -11.08 -10.19 0.66
N ASP A 19 -12.19 -9.44 0.66
CA ASP A 19 -12.82 -8.97 -0.58
C ASP A 19 -11.86 -8.07 -1.38
N ILE A 20 -11.22 -7.10 -0.73
CA ILE A 20 -10.24 -6.20 -1.36
C ILE A 20 -9.09 -6.99 -1.99
N LEU A 21 -8.52 -7.96 -1.28
CA LEU A 21 -7.45 -8.81 -1.81
C LEU A 21 -7.94 -9.63 -2.99
N SER A 22 -9.13 -10.23 -2.88
CA SER A 22 -9.74 -10.99 -3.96
C SER A 22 -9.91 -10.16 -5.23
N ARG A 23 -10.44 -8.94 -5.12
CA ARG A 23 -10.55 -8.02 -6.27
C ARG A 23 -9.20 -7.64 -6.84
N HIS A 24 -8.22 -7.32 -5.98
CA HIS A 24 -6.86 -6.99 -6.40
C HIS A 24 -6.19 -8.15 -7.17
N LEU A 25 -6.37 -9.38 -6.71
CA LEU A 25 -5.80 -10.57 -7.33
C LEU A 25 -6.57 -11.02 -8.59
N TYR A 26 -7.87 -10.72 -8.68
CA TYR A 26 -8.71 -11.10 -9.80
C TYR A 26 -8.46 -10.25 -11.05
N THR A 27 -8.18 -8.95 -10.90
CA THR A 27 -8.06 -8.04 -12.06
C THR A 27 -6.87 -8.34 -12.97
N ARG A 28 -5.88 -9.16 -12.54
CA ARG A 28 -4.80 -9.84 -13.30
C ARG A 28 -3.97 -9.05 -14.33
N GLU A 29 -4.32 -7.81 -14.65
CA GLU A 29 -3.70 -6.97 -15.67
C GLU A 29 -2.53 -6.14 -15.13
N CYS A 30 -2.33 -6.11 -13.81
CA CYS A 30 -1.22 -5.39 -13.18
C CYS A 30 -0.02 -6.30 -12.93
N GLU A 31 1.17 -5.76 -13.16
CA GLU A 31 2.44 -6.38 -12.73
C GLU A 31 2.45 -6.47 -11.19
N ILE A 32 2.25 -7.68 -10.67
CA ILE A 32 2.31 -7.96 -9.23
C ILE A 32 3.73 -8.35 -8.82
N GLY A 33 4.18 -7.85 -7.66
CA GLY A 33 5.47 -8.22 -7.10
C GLY A 33 5.56 -9.71 -6.75
N GLU A 34 6.79 -10.24 -6.69
CA GLU A 34 7.05 -11.67 -6.48
C GLU A 34 6.41 -12.24 -5.19
N ILE A 35 6.34 -11.45 -4.11
CA ILE A 35 5.66 -11.86 -2.87
C ILE A 35 4.16 -12.02 -3.11
N THR A 36 3.50 -11.03 -3.71
CA THR A 36 2.06 -11.09 -4.03
C THR A 36 1.75 -12.23 -4.99
N LYS A 37 2.63 -12.47 -5.98
CA LYS A 37 2.53 -13.60 -6.91
C LYS A 37 2.62 -14.94 -6.20
N TYR A 38 3.54 -15.08 -5.24
CA TYR A 38 3.64 -16.28 -4.42
C TYR A 38 2.38 -16.49 -3.56
N ILE A 39 1.89 -15.43 -2.90
CA ILE A 39 0.65 -15.47 -2.10
C ILE A 39 -0.52 -15.93 -2.97
N TYR A 40 -0.68 -15.33 -4.15
CA TYR A 40 -1.69 -15.73 -5.12
C TYR A 40 -1.59 -17.22 -5.47
N GLN A 41 -0.40 -17.70 -5.85
CA GLN A 41 -0.21 -19.11 -6.22
C GLN A 41 -0.58 -20.07 -5.09
N GLU A 42 -0.22 -19.77 -3.85
CA GLU A 42 -0.59 -20.58 -2.69
C GLU A 42 -2.09 -20.51 -2.38
N LEU A 43 -2.72 -19.34 -2.52
CA LEU A 43 -4.18 -19.17 -2.36
C LEU A 43 -4.92 -20.06 -3.37
N ILE A 44 -4.55 -19.98 -4.66
CA ILE A 44 -5.14 -20.80 -5.71
C ILE A 44 -4.91 -22.29 -5.41
N LYS A 45 -3.68 -22.69 -5.06
CA LYS A 45 -3.34 -24.10 -4.80
C LYS A 45 -4.16 -24.69 -3.66
N ARG A 46 -4.37 -23.95 -2.57
CA ARG A 46 -5.21 -24.40 -1.44
C ARG A 46 -6.69 -24.42 -1.80
N ASN A 47 -7.13 -23.48 -2.63
CA ASN A 47 -8.53 -23.41 -3.06
C ASN A 47 -8.89 -24.40 -4.19
N SER A 48 -7.91 -24.92 -4.95
CA SER A 48 -8.10 -25.84 -6.09
C SER A 48 -8.68 -27.21 -5.72
N SER A 49 -8.85 -27.49 -4.42
CA SER A 49 -9.64 -28.62 -3.93
C SER A 49 -11.15 -28.41 -4.10
N GLN A 50 -11.56 -27.16 -4.32
CA GLN A 50 -12.90 -26.73 -4.70
C GLN A 50 -12.89 -26.45 -6.22
N SER A 51 -14.01 -26.70 -6.90
CA SER A 51 -14.27 -26.52 -8.34
C SER A 51 -13.62 -25.27 -8.97
N THR A 52 -13.47 -25.26 -10.31
CA THR A 52 -12.99 -24.12 -11.12
C THR A 52 -13.34 -22.76 -10.52
N LEU A 53 -12.31 -21.96 -10.22
CA LEU A 53 -12.47 -20.61 -9.71
C LEU A 53 -13.23 -19.74 -10.71
N THR A 54 -14.38 -19.23 -10.31
CA THR A 54 -15.23 -18.28 -11.02
C THR A 54 -15.16 -16.92 -10.34
N LEU A 55 -15.65 -15.90 -11.04
CA LEU A 55 -15.82 -14.54 -10.52
C LEU A 55 -16.56 -14.50 -9.17
N GLU A 56 -17.52 -15.40 -8.98
CA GLU A 56 -18.45 -15.45 -7.85
C GLU A 56 -17.90 -16.20 -6.63
N ASN A 57 -16.90 -17.07 -6.84
CA ASN A 57 -16.30 -17.89 -5.79
C ASN A 57 -14.82 -17.55 -5.52
N PHE A 58 -14.32 -16.46 -6.13
CA PHE A 58 -12.97 -15.96 -5.92
C PHE A 58 -12.87 -15.19 -4.58
N CYS A 59 -13.13 -15.88 -3.47
CA CYS A 59 -13.09 -15.35 -2.11
C CYS A 59 -12.20 -16.24 -1.25
N PHE A 60 -11.46 -15.64 -0.33
CA PHE A 60 -10.55 -16.36 0.56
C PHE A 60 -10.86 -16.01 2.01
N ASP A 61 -10.79 -16.97 2.91
CA ASP A 61 -10.96 -16.69 4.33
C ASP A 61 -9.77 -15.90 4.89
N GLN A 62 -10.02 -14.96 5.81
CA GLN A 62 -8.95 -14.17 6.45
C GLN A 62 -7.87 -15.06 7.07
N SER A 63 -8.25 -16.15 7.74
CA SER A 63 -7.30 -17.09 8.33
C SER A 63 -6.39 -17.75 7.28
N MET A 64 -6.93 -18.06 6.10
CA MET A 64 -6.15 -18.61 4.98
C MET A 64 -5.16 -17.57 4.44
N ILE A 65 -5.60 -16.31 4.30
CA ILE A 65 -4.73 -15.20 3.90
C ILE A 65 -3.59 -15.03 4.90
N ASP A 66 -3.89 -14.94 6.20
CA ASP A 66 -2.89 -14.76 7.26
C ASP A 66 -1.84 -15.88 7.26
N GLU A 67 -2.26 -17.13 7.11
CA GLU A 67 -1.36 -18.28 7.01
C GLU A 67 -0.43 -18.22 5.79
N ILE A 68 -0.96 -17.82 4.63
CA ILE A 68 -0.21 -17.75 3.38
C ILE A 68 0.76 -16.58 3.39
N VAL A 69 0.35 -15.42 3.92
CA VAL A 69 1.22 -14.26 4.10
C VAL A 69 2.38 -14.60 5.03
N LYS A 70 2.12 -15.32 6.13
CA LYS A 70 3.17 -15.85 7.02
C LYS A 70 4.08 -16.86 6.33
N LEU A 71 3.53 -17.71 5.48
CA LEU A 71 4.31 -18.66 4.68
C LEU A 71 5.20 -17.94 3.67
N ALA A 72 4.70 -16.88 3.03
CA ALA A 72 5.46 -16.03 2.14
C ALA A 72 6.63 -15.39 2.89
N ASP A 73 6.39 -14.84 4.08
CA ASP A 73 7.47 -14.27 4.90
C ASP A 73 8.59 -15.27 5.18
N LYS A 74 8.25 -16.50 5.57
CA LYS A 74 9.23 -17.57 5.74
C LYS A 74 9.94 -17.92 4.43
N LYS A 75 9.21 -17.97 3.31
CA LYS A 75 9.77 -18.30 1.98
C LYS A 75 10.77 -17.25 1.49
N PHE A 76 10.57 -16.00 1.88
CA PHE A 76 11.43 -14.86 1.53
C PHE A 76 12.32 -14.41 2.70
N ASP A 77 12.67 -15.31 3.63
CA ASP A 77 13.62 -15.06 4.73
C ASP A 77 13.30 -13.81 5.60
N GLY A 78 12.03 -13.53 5.83
CA GLY A 78 11.58 -12.35 6.60
C GLY A 78 11.59 -11.04 5.81
N HIS A 79 11.78 -11.09 4.49
CA HIS A 79 11.92 -9.91 3.64
C HIS A 79 10.60 -9.39 3.06
N THR A 80 9.55 -9.35 3.88
CA THR A 80 8.22 -8.81 3.51
C THR A 80 7.98 -7.38 3.98
N ALA A 81 9.01 -6.64 4.35
CA ALA A 81 8.92 -5.22 4.73
C ALA A 81 9.03 -4.27 3.53
N ALA A 82 8.44 -4.64 2.39
CA ALA A 82 8.52 -3.86 1.15
C ALA A 82 7.49 -2.70 1.09
N CYS A 83 7.74 -1.72 0.23
CA CYS A 83 6.99 -0.47 0.14
C CYS A 83 5.64 -0.56 -0.61
N SER A 84 5.29 -1.70 -1.19
CA SER A 84 4.10 -1.82 -2.04
C SER A 84 2.78 -1.44 -1.34
N PRO A 85 2.55 -1.74 -0.04
CA PRO A 85 1.37 -1.23 0.66
C PRO A 85 1.32 0.29 0.65
N ALA A 86 2.43 0.97 0.99
CA ALA A 86 2.50 2.43 0.99
C ALA A 86 2.25 3.10 -0.38
N GLN A 87 2.38 2.35 -1.48
CA GLN A 87 2.07 2.86 -2.81
C GLN A 87 0.57 2.79 -3.14
N ARG A 88 -0.20 1.97 -2.43
CA ARG A 88 -1.58 1.62 -2.81
C ARG A 88 -2.61 1.80 -1.70
N SER A 89 -2.23 2.05 -0.46
CA SER A 89 -3.21 2.22 0.65
C SER A 89 -3.88 3.59 0.63
N TYR A 90 -3.34 4.60 -0.09
CA TYR A 90 -3.87 5.97 -0.12
C TYR A 90 -5.38 6.11 -0.45
N PRO A 91 -6.04 5.25 -1.25
CA PRO A 91 -7.47 5.32 -1.48
C PRO A 91 -8.31 5.15 -0.20
N LEU A 92 -7.77 4.51 0.85
CA LEU A 92 -8.44 4.41 2.16
C LEU A 92 -8.67 5.78 2.79
N ALA A 93 -7.75 6.73 2.58
CA ALA A 93 -7.91 8.10 3.09
C ALA A 93 -9.12 8.81 2.46
N PHE A 94 -9.50 8.44 1.23
CA PHE A 94 -10.65 9.00 0.51
C PHE A 94 -11.96 8.24 0.74
N CYS A 95 -11.93 7.19 1.55
CA CYS A 95 -13.09 6.37 1.82
C CYS A 95 -14.02 7.02 2.85
N GLN A 96 -15.18 7.50 2.41
CA GLN A 96 -16.12 8.29 3.25
C GLN A 96 -16.65 7.58 4.49
N TYR A 97 -16.67 6.24 4.50
CA TYR A 97 -17.18 5.46 5.63
C TYR A 97 -16.07 5.00 6.59
N ILE A 98 -14.80 5.28 6.27
CA ILE A 98 -13.68 5.08 7.20
C ILE A 98 -13.50 6.38 7.98
N SER A 99 -13.56 6.29 9.32
CA SER A 99 -13.27 7.44 10.18
C SER A 99 -11.75 7.71 10.25
N ASP A 100 -11.36 8.91 10.70
CA ASP A 100 -9.94 9.23 10.92
C ASP A 100 -9.31 8.29 11.97
N ASP A 101 -10.07 7.96 13.01
CA ASP A 101 -9.65 7.07 14.10
C ASP A 101 -9.40 5.63 13.61
N ASP A 102 -10.18 5.17 12.62
CA ASP A 102 -10.06 3.81 12.07
C ASP A 102 -9.04 3.70 10.92
N LEU A 103 -8.61 4.84 10.34
CA LEU A 103 -7.77 4.84 9.13
C LEU A 103 -6.42 4.14 9.37
N PHE A 104 -5.86 4.30 10.56
CA PHE A 104 -4.63 3.61 10.96
C PHE A 104 -4.80 2.09 10.90
N ASP A 105 -5.84 1.58 11.56
CA ASP A 105 -6.09 0.14 11.66
C ASP A 105 -6.44 -0.47 10.31
N PHE A 106 -7.27 0.20 9.49
CA PHE A 106 -7.57 -0.27 8.15
C PHE A 106 -6.36 -0.25 7.21
N THR A 107 -5.47 0.74 7.32
CA THR A 107 -4.22 0.75 6.56
C THR A 107 -3.30 -0.40 6.96
N MET A 108 -3.21 -0.69 8.27
CA MET A 108 -2.48 -1.85 8.78
C MET A 108 -3.08 -3.17 8.29
N LEU A 109 -4.41 -3.29 8.24
CA LEU A 109 -5.12 -4.46 7.73
C LEU A 109 -4.90 -4.65 6.23
N GLU A 110 -4.95 -3.58 5.43
CA GLU A 110 -4.68 -3.63 3.99
C GLU A 110 -3.25 -4.12 3.72
N ALA A 111 -2.26 -3.58 4.43
CA ALA A 111 -0.88 -4.01 4.26
C ALA A 111 -0.68 -5.50 4.58
N LYS A 112 -1.35 -6.00 5.62
CA LYS A 112 -1.31 -7.40 6.05
C LYS A 112 -1.82 -8.38 4.99
N LEU A 113 -2.62 -7.93 4.03
CA LEU A 113 -3.12 -8.79 2.94
C LEU A 113 -1.99 -9.35 2.06
N THR A 114 -0.83 -8.68 2.02
CA THR A 114 0.30 -9.11 1.20
C THR A 114 1.65 -9.10 1.91
N HIS A 115 1.74 -8.48 3.09
CA HIS A 115 3.00 -8.28 3.82
C HIS A 115 2.85 -8.73 5.28
N TYR A 116 3.68 -9.67 5.72
CA TYR A 116 3.65 -10.13 7.11
C TYR A 116 4.30 -9.12 8.05
N SER A 117 5.34 -8.43 7.58
CA SER A 117 6.08 -7.46 8.38
C SER A 117 5.19 -6.27 8.77
N PRO A 118 5.03 -5.97 10.07
CA PRO A 118 4.24 -4.81 10.51
C PRO A 118 4.85 -3.49 10.04
N ILE A 119 6.15 -3.46 9.72
CA ILE A 119 6.84 -2.27 9.20
C ILE A 119 6.22 -1.81 7.87
N ALA A 120 5.81 -2.74 7.00
CA ALA A 120 5.18 -2.38 5.73
C ALA A 120 3.86 -1.62 5.94
N GLY A 121 3.05 -2.06 6.92
CA GLY A 121 1.82 -1.37 7.31
C GLY A 121 2.08 -0.04 8.00
N GLN A 122 3.04 0.01 8.92
CA GLN A 122 3.42 1.26 9.61
C GLN A 122 3.87 2.33 8.61
N VAL A 123 4.64 1.95 7.58
CA VAL A 123 5.03 2.86 6.51
C VAL A 123 3.85 3.25 5.63
N ALA A 124 2.91 2.33 5.36
CA ALA A 124 1.72 2.63 4.58
C ALA A 124 0.82 3.69 5.24
N VAL A 125 0.74 3.71 6.56
CA VAL A 125 0.02 4.76 7.32
C VAL A 125 0.54 6.16 6.98
N PHE A 126 1.83 6.33 6.73
CA PHE A 126 2.38 7.64 6.34
C PHE A 126 1.89 8.12 4.96
N THR A 127 1.39 7.20 4.14
CA THR A 127 0.89 7.46 2.78
C THR A 127 -0.63 7.46 2.70
N THR A 128 -1.31 7.40 3.83
CA THR A 128 -2.75 7.63 3.95
C THR A 128 -3.10 8.93 4.69
N PRO A 129 -2.37 10.06 4.53
CA PRO A 129 -2.75 11.30 5.21
C PRO A 129 -4.06 11.84 4.62
N ARG A 130 -4.93 12.37 5.47
CA ARG A 130 -6.14 13.07 5.00
C ARG A 130 -5.91 14.54 4.78
N LEU A 131 -5.02 15.15 5.55
CA LEU A 131 -4.87 16.59 5.59
C LEU A 131 -3.41 17.04 5.47
N HIS A 132 -3.25 18.27 5.01
CA HIS A 132 -1.96 18.97 4.98
C HIS A 132 -1.22 18.91 6.32
N ASN A 133 -1.94 19.05 7.44
CA ASN A 133 -1.38 19.03 8.79
C ASN A 133 -0.73 17.67 9.12
N ASP A 134 -1.29 16.57 8.64
CA ASP A 134 -0.71 15.23 8.85
C ASP A 134 0.65 15.16 8.19
N ILE A 135 0.76 15.66 6.96
CA ILE A 135 2.02 15.66 6.21
C ILE A 135 3.05 16.60 6.85
N GLN A 136 2.63 17.78 7.33
CA GLN A 136 3.54 18.66 8.05
C GLN A 136 4.07 17.99 9.33
N ASN A 137 3.20 17.32 10.08
CA ASN A 137 3.61 16.56 11.27
C ASN A 137 4.60 15.45 10.91
N VAL A 138 4.35 14.71 9.82
CA VAL A 138 5.27 13.68 9.30
C VAL A 138 6.61 14.30 8.91
N LEU A 139 6.62 15.40 8.16
CA LEU A 139 7.84 16.09 7.74
C LEU A 139 8.63 16.65 8.93
N LEU A 140 7.95 17.20 9.94
CA LEU A 140 8.58 17.70 11.17
C LEU A 140 9.25 16.57 11.97
N CYS A 141 8.59 15.42 12.08
CA CYS A 141 9.18 14.23 12.67
C CYS A 141 10.38 13.73 11.84
N HIS A 142 10.30 13.83 10.52
CA HIS A 142 11.32 13.33 9.59
C HIS A 142 12.58 14.20 9.50
N ARG A 143 12.47 15.53 9.63
CA ARG A 143 13.61 16.48 9.60
C ARG A 143 14.69 16.20 10.66
N ARG A 144 14.44 15.27 11.58
CA ARG A 144 15.41 14.77 12.58
C ARG A 144 16.42 13.78 12.01
N TYR A 145 16.16 13.19 10.84
CA TYR A 145 17.10 12.26 10.19
C TYR A 145 17.82 12.95 9.05
N VAL A 146 19.07 13.32 9.31
CA VAL A 146 20.04 13.60 8.25
C VAL A 146 20.12 12.35 7.40
N TYR A 147 20.07 12.54 6.08
CA TYR A 147 20.48 11.56 5.09
C TYR A 147 21.62 10.68 5.66
N PRO A 148 21.49 9.36 5.64
CA PRO A 148 22.52 8.70 4.88
C PRO A 148 21.90 7.87 3.78
N ASP A 149 22.71 7.72 2.75
CA ASP A 149 22.61 6.73 1.70
C ASP A 149 22.70 5.33 2.34
N VAL A 150 21.63 4.94 3.05
CA VAL A 150 21.50 3.57 3.51
C VAL A 150 21.34 2.77 2.24
N LYS A 151 22.38 2.01 1.87
CA LYS A 151 22.33 0.96 0.83
C LYS A 151 21.41 -0.18 1.29
N ALA A 152 20.18 0.15 1.61
CA ALA A 152 19.12 -0.81 1.87
C ALA A 152 18.61 -1.34 0.53
N ARG A 153 17.82 -2.41 0.61
CA ARG A 153 17.13 -2.95 -0.56
C ARG A 153 16.27 -1.86 -1.19
N VAL A 154 16.26 -1.83 -2.52
CA VAL A 154 15.57 -0.83 -3.34
C VAL A 154 14.08 -0.67 -2.98
N VAL A 155 13.45 -1.72 -2.46
CA VAL A 155 12.02 -1.77 -2.13
C VAL A 155 11.73 -1.72 -0.63
N TYR A 156 12.72 -1.59 0.25
CA TYR A 156 12.51 -1.61 1.71
C TYR A 156 11.71 -0.39 2.16
N ALA A 157 10.55 -0.61 2.78
CA ALA A 157 9.54 0.44 2.99
C ALA A 157 10.09 1.69 3.71
N PRO A 158 10.83 1.58 4.84
CA PRO A 158 11.38 2.75 5.51
C PRO A 158 12.38 3.54 4.66
N THR A 159 13.18 2.87 3.83
CA THR A 159 14.12 3.54 2.92
C THR A 159 13.38 4.28 1.83
N VAL A 160 12.36 3.66 1.22
CA VAL A 160 11.56 4.31 0.18
C VAL A 160 10.79 5.51 0.75
N LEU A 161 10.22 5.38 1.96
CA LEU A 161 9.56 6.50 2.64
C LEU A 161 10.53 7.64 2.96
N ASN A 162 11.74 7.32 3.45
CA ASN A 162 12.77 8.33 3.71
C ASN A 162 13.16 9.09 2.44
N ASP A 163 13.39 8.39 1.33
CA ASP A 163 13.65 8.99 0.03
C ASP A 163 12.49 9.90 -0.38
N ALA A 164 11.24 9.45 -0.20
CA ALA A 164 10.06 10.23 -0.56
C ALA A 164 9.93 11.52 0.26
N LEU A 165 10.12 11.42 1.58
CA LEU A 165 10.07 12.58 2.46
C LEU A 165 11.22 13.56 2.21
N TYR A 166 12.39 13.09 1.77
CA TYR A 166 13.47 13.94 1.28
C TYR A 166 13.02 14.75 0.04
N PHE A 167 12.39 14.10 -0.94
CA PHE A 167 11.88 14.77 -2.14
C PHE A 167 10.72 15.72 -1.84
N VAL A 168 9.82 15.37 -0.93
CA VAL A 168 8.72 16.27 -0.56
C VAL A 168 9.29 17.45 0.22
N GLY A 169 10.13 17.21 1.24
CA GLY A 169 10.65 18.26 2.13
C GLY A 169 11.59 19.27 1.47
N GLY A 170 12.23 18.93 0.36
CA GLY A 170 13.24 19.78 -0.29
C GLY A 170 12.72 20.75 -1.35
N TRP A 171 11.43 20.67 -1.74
CA TRP A 171 10.87 21.45 -2.84
C TRP A 171 9.47 21.97 -2.52
N GLU A 172 9.08 23.09 -3.12
CA GLU A 172 7.86 23.81 -2.76
C GLU A 172 6.62 23.34 -3.54
N ASN A 173 6.76 22.97 -4.81
CA ASN A 173 5.64 22.56 -5.67
C ASN A 173 5.74 21.11 -6.14
N THR A 174 4.58 20.52 -6.45
CA THR A 174 4.43 19.12 -6.90
C THR A 174 5.24 18.82 -8.16
N THR A 175 5.29 19.73 -9.14
CA THR A 175 6.03 19.56 -10.39
C THR A 175 7.53 19.35 -10.15
N GLN A 176 8.15 20.18 -9.31
CA GLN A 176 9.55 20.05 -8.95
C GLN A 176 9.83 18.78 -8.17
N VAL A 177 8.96 18.46 -7.20
CA VAL A 177 9.07 17.25 -6.37
C VAL A 177 9.08 15.99 -7.25
N THR A 178 8.10 15.84 -8.14
CA THR A 178 7.98 14.66 -9.03
C THR A 178 9.11 14.60 -10.06
N ALA A 179 9.49 15.74 -10.66
CA ALA A 179 10.58 15.78 -11.64
C ALA A 179 11.94 15.36 -11.02
N ASN A 180 12.21 15.74 -9.77
CA ASN A 180 13.44 15.36 -9.09
C ASN A 180 13.43 13.90 -8.63
N ALA A 181 12.29 13.35 -8.22
CA ALA A 181 12.16 11.94 -7.90
C ALA A 181 12.42 11.05 -9.12
N HIS A 182 11.89 11.43 -10.30
CA HIS A 182 12.08 10.69 -11.55
C HIS A 182 13.55 10.69 -12.03
N ARG A 183 14.25 11.84 -11.94
CA ARG A 183 15.65 11.96 -12.40
C ARG A 183 16.66 11.08 -11.68
N LYS A 184 16.31 10.55 -10.50
CA LYS A 184 17.21 9.72 -9.68
C LYS A 184 16.94 8.21 -9.81
N ASP A 185 16.13 7.79 -10.78
CA ASP A 185 15.74 6.38 -11.02
C ASP A 185 15.14 5.69 -9.78
N LYS A 186 14.44 6.45 -8.94
CA LYS A 186 13.78 5.95 -7.72
C LYS A 186 12.34 5.55 -8.01
N TYR A 187 12.14 4.56 -8.88
CA TYR A 187 10.80 4.15 -9.36
C TYR A 187 9.82 3.78 -8.25
N TYR A 188 10.28 3.13 -7.18
CA TYR A 188 9.42 2.76 -6.04
C TYR A 188 9.03 3.96 -5.16
N CYS A 189 9.82 5.04 -5.20
CA CYS A 189 9.59 6.24 -4.42
C CYS A 189 8.57 7.17 -5.10
N ALA A 190 8.55 7.21 -6.43
CA ALA A 190 7.73 8.15 -7.19
C ALA A 190 6.23 8.12 -6.84
N PRO A 191 5.56 6.96 -6.67
CA PRO A 191 4.15 6.94 -6.26
C PRO A 191 3.93 7.58 -4.88
N ILE A 192 4.79 7.26 -3.91
CA ILE A 192 4.72 7.79 -2.54
C ILE A 192 4.95 9.30 -2.54
N VAL A 193 5.92 9.76 -3.34
CA VAL A 193 6.17 11.18 -3.57
C VAL A 193 4.94 11.88 -4.13
N GLY A 194 4.27 11.30 -5.14
CA GLY A 194 3.05 11.85 -5.72
C GLY A 194 1.91 11.97 -4.70
N ILE A 195 1.69 10.94 -3.90
CA ILE A 195 0.68 10.92 -2.83
C ILE A 195 0.95 12.04 -1.82
N LEU A 196 2.16 12.09 -1.28
CA LEU A 196 2.53 13.05 -0.24
C LEU A 196 2.59 14.49 -0.77
N ALA A 197 3.10 14.69 -1.98
CA ALA A 197 3.15 16.01 -2.60
C ALA A 197 1.75 16.52 -2.93
N GLY A 198 0.87 15.67 -3.46
CA GLY A 198 -0.50 16.02 -3.78
C GLY A 198 -1.35 16.33 -2.56
N ALA A 199 -1.15 15.62 -1.44
CA ALA A 199 -1.85 15.93 -0.21
C ALA A 199 -1.24 17.14 0.54
N ARG A 200 0.02 17.51 0.25
CA ARG A 200 0.67 18.70 0.83
C ARG A 200 0.32 19.97 0.07
N CYS A 201 0.44 19.94 -1.24
CA CYS A 201 0.18 21.08 -2.09
C CYS A 201 -1.31 21.01 -2.46
N GLU A 202 -2.12 21.92 -1.93
CA GLU A 202 -3.49 22.07 -2.40
C GLU A 202 -3.47 22.16 -3.93
N ILE A 203 -4.34 21.38 -4.58
CA ILE A 203 -4.49 21.46 -6.03
C ILE A 203 -5.16 22.81 -6.27
N SER A 204 -4.38 23.84 -6.62
CA SER A 204 -4.93 25.12 -7.05
C SER A 204 -5.75 24.88 -8.32
N GLU A 205 -7.02 25.27 -8.32
CA GLU A 205 -7.96 25.20 -9.47
C GLU A 205 -7.57 26.17 -10.59
N GLU A 206 -6.28 26.29 -10.94
CA GLU A 206 -5.86 26.96 -12.16
C GLU A 206 -5.94 25.98 -13.33
N THR A 207 -7.18 25.73 -13.78
CA THR A 207 -7.52 25.18 -15.10
C THR A 207 -8.52 26.07 -15.79
#